data_AF-A0A0C9PW07-F1
#
_entry.id   AF-A0A0C9PW07-F1
#
_cell.length_a   1.000
_cell.length_b   1.000
_cell.length_c   1.000
_cell.angle_alpha   90.00
_cell.angle_beta   90.00
_cell.angle_gamma   90.00
#
_symmetry.space_group_name_H-M   'P 1'
#
loop_
_entity.id
_entity.type
_entity.pdbx_description
1 polymer ?
#
loop_
_entity_poly.entity_id
_entity_poly.type
_entity_poly.pdbx_seq_one_letter_code
_entity_poly.pdbx_strand_id
1 'polypeptide(L)'
;LRTQSTIMADDAESSSDESLDLTNQDFDALRALYSRKTIIPVPGAPTYDNLTKWESIFKGITAKKNAKKDDEEGRKFLPHQGLIQGQRRGKPIECYKNILGKMQNTFGPLRVLYNCMQTKTKVKGCPNNR
;
A
#
# COMPACT_ATOMS: atom_id res chain seq x y z
N LEU A 1 43.15 -26.22 1.43
CA LEU A 1 42.35 -26.88 0.39
C LEU A 1 41.69 -25.79 -0.45
N ARG A 2 42.18 -25.59 -1.68
CA ARG A 2 41.84 -24.49 -2.59
C ARG A 2 40.66 -24.92 -3.45
N THR A 3 39.47 -24.39 -3.19
CA THR A 3 38.31 -24.58 -4.08
C THR A 3 38.47 -23.64 -5.27
N GLN A 4 38.78 -24.20 -6.44
CA GLN A 4 38.75 -23.48 -7.70
C GLN A 4 37.29 -23.25 -8.10
N SER A 5 36.86 -21.99 -8.13
CA SER A 5 35.61 -21.59 -8.76
C SER A 5 35.85 -21.48 -10.27
N THR A 6 35.36 -22.46 -11.02
CA THR A 6 35.30 -22.41 -12.47
C THR A 6 34.34 -21.29 -12.87
N ILE A 7 34.90 -20.17 -13.34
CA ILE A 7 34.17 -19.13 -14.05
C ILE A 7 33.81 -19.74 -15.40
N MET A 8 32.55 -20.12 -15.56
CA MET A 8 32.02 -20.56 -16.85
C MET A 8 31.94 -19.37 -17.79
N ALA A 9 32.36 -19.65 -19.02
CA ALA A 9 32.65 -18.76 -20.11
C ALA A 9 31.62 -17.65 -20.32
N ASP A 10 32.15 -16.47 -20.68
CA ASP A 10 31.47 -15.42 -21.41
C ASP A 10 30.64 -16.00 -22.55
N ASP A 11 29.33 -15.84 -22.47
CA ASP A 11 28.41 -16.02 -23.59
C ASP A 11 28.77 -14.98 -24.66
N ALA A 12 29.53 -15.45 -25.64
CA ALA A 12 29.70 -14.79 -26.92
C ALA A 12 28.37 -14.80 -27.67
N GLU A 13 27.49 -13.84 -27.39
CA GLU A 13 26.35 -13.51 -28.26
C GLU A 13 26.53 -12.09 -28.78
N SER A 14 27.50 -11.97 -29.70
CA SER A 14 27.60 -10.88 -30.67
C SER A 14 26.56 -11.10 -31.78
N SER A 15 25.28 -11.02 -31.44
CA SER A 15 24.16 -11.01 -32.38
C SER A 15 23.24 -9.88 -31.94
N SER A 16 22.94 -8.94 -32.85
CA SER A 16 22.23 -7.69 -32.55
C SER A 16 21.02 -7.92 -31.65
N ASP A 17 20.97 -7.25 -30.49
CA ASP A 17 19.82 -7.25 -29.59
C ASP A 17 18.65 -6.42 -30.15
N GLU A 18 18.48 -6.38 -31.47
CA GLU A 18 17.42 -5.66 -32.19
C GLU A 18 16.03 -6.03 -31.62
N SER A 19 15.84 -7.30 -31.28
CA SER A 19 14.60 -7.82 -30.66
C SER A 19 14.33 -7.35 -29.23
N LEU A 20 15.32 -6.74 -28.55
CA LEU A 20 15.18 -6.18 -27.20
C LEU A 20 14.92 -4.67 -27.21
N ASP A 21 15.01 -4.01 -28.37
CA ASP A 21 14.82 -2.57 -28.48
C ASP A 21 13.34 -2.24 -28.73
N LEU A 22 12.84 -1.26 -27.97
CA LEU A 22 11.43 -0.85 -27.98
C LEU A 22 11.02 -0.19 -29.30
N THR A 23 11.98 0.31 -30.08
CA THR A 23 11.72 0.98 -31.36
C THR A 23 11.63 0.03 -32.55
N ASN A 24 11.94 -1.25 -32.37
CA ASN A 24 11.98 -2.23 -33.44
C ASN A 24 10.63 -2.93 -33.65
N GLN A 25 10.34 -3.28 -34.91
CA GLN A 25 9.06 -3.88 -35.30
C GLN A 25 8.89 -5.30 -34.74
N ASP A 26 10.00 -6.03 -34.56
CA ASP A 26 10.02 -7.41 -34.09
C ASP A 26 10.42 -7.50 -32.60
N PHE A 27 9.95 -6.55 -31.79
CA PHE A 27 10.23 -6.51 -30.36
C PHE A 27 9.58 -7.69 -29.61
N ASP A 28 10.40 -8.52 -28.98
CA ASP A 28 9.96 -9.62 -28.13
C ASP A 28 9.96 -9.19 -26.66
N ALA A 29 8.78 -8.81 -26.18
CA ALA A 29 8.58 -8.36 -24.80
C ALA A 29 8.97 -9.42 -23.75
N LEU A 30 8.78 -10.70 -24.05
CA LEU A 30 9.11 -11.78 -23.11
C LEU A 30 10.62 -11.92 -22.98
N ARG A 31 11.33 -11.90 -24.12
CA ARG A 31 12.79 -11.97 -24.15
C ARG A 31 13.42 -10.73 -23.52
N ALA A 32 12.88 -9.55 -23.78
CA ALA A 32 13.30 -8.29 -23.15
C ALA A 32 13.18 -8.33 -21.62
N LEU A 33 12.05 -8.83 -21.10
CA LEU A 33 11.77 -8.90 -19.65
C LEU A 33 12.77 -9.78 -18.89
N TYR A 34 13.22 -10.89 -19.49
CA TYR A 34 14.18 -11.80 -18.86
C TYR A 34 15.64 -11.58 -19.28
N SER A 35 15.89 -10.66 -20.23
CA SER A 35 17.25 -10.32 -20.63
C SER A 35 17.98 -9.58 -19.50
N ARG A 36 19.28 -9.80 -19.38
CA ARG A 36 20.12 -9.06 -18.42
C ARG A 36 20.49 -7.66 -18.91
N LYS A 37 20.12 -7.32 -20.15
CA LYS A 37 20.53 -6.10 -20.85
C LYS A 37 19.49 -4.98 -20.75
N THR A 38 18.25 -5.28 -20.35
CA THR A 38 17.20 -4.26 -20.19
C THR A 38 17.44 -3.42 -18.94
N ILE A 39 17.78 -2.16 -19.16
CA ILE A 39 18.01 -1.18 -18.10
C ILE A 39 16.69 -0.45 -17.83
N ILE A 40 16.25 -0.44 -16.58
CA ILE A 40 15.12 0.41 -16.17
C ILE A 40 15.60 1.87 -16.26
N PRO A 41 14.89 2.79 -16.96
CA PRO A 41 15.34 4.16 -17.20
C PRO A 41 15.70 4.95 -15.93
N VAL A 42 15.12 4.57 -14.78
CA VAL A 42 15.42 5.17 -13.47
C VAL A 42 16.14 4.13 -12.60
N PRO A 43 17.47 4.28 -12.39
CA PRO A 43 18.22 3.39 -11.52
C PRO A 43 17.72 3.55 -10.08
N GLY A 44 17.19 2.48 -9.51
CA GLY A 44 16.61 2.47 -8.15
C GLY A 44 15.09 2.63 -8.09
N ALA A 45 14.40 2.64 -9.24
CA ALA A 45 12.95 2.53 -9.24
C ALA A 45 12.49 1.20 -8.61
N PRO A 46 11.49 1.20 -7.72
CA PRO A 46 10.95 -0.03 -7.15
C PRO A 46 10.36 -0.92 -8.24
N THR A 47 10.84 -2.15 -8.34
CA THR A 47 10.27 -3.16 -9.23
C THR A 47 9.09 -3.84 -8.54
N TYR A 48 7.98 -3.98 -9.25
CA TYR A 48 6.79 -4.67 -8.76
C TYR A 48 6.44 -5.82 -9.69
N ASP A 49 6.43 -7.05 -9.16
CA ASP A 49 6.16 -8.23 -9.98
C ASP A 49 4.73 -8.24 -10.56
N ASN A 50 3.77 -7.64 -9.85
CA ASN A 50 2.36 -7.71 -10.18
C ASN A 50 1.69 -6.34 -10.14
N LEU A 51 0.69 -6.13 -11.02
CA LEU A 51 -0.16 -4.94 -11.03
C LEU A 51 -0.80 -4.65 -9.66
N THR A 52 -1.22 -5.71 -8.97
CA THR A 52 -1.87 -5.59 -7.65
C THR A 52 -0.94 -5.01 -6.58
N LYS A 53 0.36 -5.34 -6.63
CA LYS A 53 1.39 -4.76 -5.74
C LYS A 53 1.59 -3.28 -6.06
N TRP A 54 1.70 -2.95 -7.35
CA TRP A 54 1.86 -1.57 -7.81
C TRP A 54 0.67 -0.70 -7.41
N GLU A 55 -0.56 -1.14 -7.71
CA GLU A 55 -1.78 -0.39 -7.39
C GLU A 55 -1.96 -0.14 -5.89
N SER A 56 -1.62 -1.14 -5.06
CA SER A 56 -1.73 -1.01 -3.60
C SER A 56 -0.83 0.08 -3.06
N ILE A 57 0.40 0.18 -3.59
CA ILE A 57 1.39 1.17 -3.17
C ILE A 57 1.06 2.54 -3.77
N PHE A 58 0.72 2.59 -5.07
CA PHE A 58 0.35 3.82 -5.77
C PHE A 58 -0.89 4.49 -5.17
N LYS A 59 -1.94 3.71 -4.86
CA LYS A 59 -3.16 4.24 -4.24
C LYS A 59 -2.98 4.53 -2.75
N GLY A 60 -1.83 4.20 -2.14
CA GLY A 60 -1.61 4.30 -0.71
C GLY A 60 -2.52 3.38 0.12
N ILE A 61 -3.22 2.46 -0.55
CA ILE A 61 -4.10 1.48 0.07
C ILE A 61 -3.21 0.28 0.36
N THR A 62 -2.47 0.33 1.47
CA THR A 62 -1.95 -0.90 2.06
C THR A 62 -3.18 -1.74 2.39
N ALA A 63 -3.52 -2.70 1.53
CA ALA A 63 -4.63 -3.59 1.72
C ALA A 63 -4.45 -4.29 3.07
N LYS A 64 -5.17 -3.81 4.09
CA LYS A 64 -5.33 -4.56 5.33
C LYS A 64 -5.95 -5.87 4.89
N LYS A 65 -5.19 -6.95 5.03
CA LYS A 65 -5.57 -8.31 4.68
C LYS A 65 -6.74 -8.74 5.56
N ASN A 66 -7.95 -8.30 5.25
CA ASN A 66 -9.18 -8.89 5.77
C ASN A 66 -9.53 -10.06 4.86
N ALA A 67 -8.72 -11.12 4.94
CA ALA A 67 -9.07 -12.38 4.32
C ALA A 67 -10.16 -13.03 5.18
N LYS A 68 -11.42 -12.89 4.76
CA LYS A 68 -12.41 -13.94 5.01
C LYS A 68 -12.07 -15.07 4.02
N LYS A 69 -11.75 -16.24 4.56
CA LYS A 69 -11.85 -17.51 3.87
C LYS A 69 -12.65 -18.43 4.77
N ASP A 70 -13.60 -19.10 4.14
CA ASP A 70 -14.45 -20.15 4.69
C ASP A 70 -13.63 -21.33 5.22
N ASP A 71 -14.35 -22.21 5.90
CA ASP A 71 -13.93 -23.24 6.86
C ASP A 71 -12.78 -24.20 6.44
N GLU A 72 -12.10 -24.68 7.49
CA GLU A 72 -11.17 -25.83 7.55
C GLU A 72 -9.94 -25.83 6.62
N GLU A 73 -8.83 -25.27 7.13
CA GLU A 73 -7.50 -25.92 7.19
C GLU A 73 -6.38 -24.86 7.28
N GLY A 74 -5.57 -24.95 8.35
CA GLY A 74 -4.35 -24.17 8.53
C GLY A 74 -4.44 -23.15 9.65
N ARG A 75 -4.23 -23.61 10.90
CA ARG A 75 -4.00 -22.73 12.06
C ARG A 75 -2.78 -21.86 11.75
N LYS A 76 -2.99 -20.54 11.68
CA LYS A 76 -1.94 -19.55 11.34
C LYS A 76 -0.82 -19.42 12.37
N PHE A 77 -0.93 -20.11 13.51
CA PHE A 77 0.03 -20.10 14.60
C PHE A 77 0.24 -21.52 15.12
N LEU A 78 1.44 -21.79 15.64
CA LEU A 78 1.72 -23.02 16.39
C LEU A 78 0.69 -23.16 17.55
N PRO A 79 0.33 -24.38 17.99
CA PRO A 79 -0.70 -24.58 19.02
C PRO A 79 -0.50 -23.77 20.31
N HIS A 80 0.76 -23.45 20.64
CA HIS A 80 1.15 -22.67 21.81
C HIS A 80 1.36 -21.17 21.53
N GLN A 81 1.35 -20.75 20.26
CA GLN A 81 1.45 -19.34 19.87
C GLN A 81 0.04 -18.77 19.74
N GLY A 82 -0.38 -18.01 20.75
CA GLY A 82 -1.61 -17.22 20.69
C GLY A 82 -1.44 -15.95 19.85
N LEU A 83 -2.56 -15.33 19.49
CA LEU A 83 -2.59 -13.98 18.93
C LEU A 83 -1.91 -13.02 19.91
N ILE A 84 -0.77 -12.45 19.53
CA ILE A 84 -0.15 -11.35 20.29
C ILE A 84 -1.11 -10.17 20.19
N GLN A 85 -1.80 -9.86 21.29
CA GLN A 85 -2.66 -8.69 21.38
C GLN A 85 -1.77 -7.46 21.30
N GLY A 86 -1.59 -6.94 20.09
CA GLY A 86 -0.97 -5.63 19.89
C GLY A 86 -1.74 -4.63 20.72
N GLN A 87 -1.07 -4.06 21.73
CA GLN A 87 -1.60 -2.97 22.55
C GLN A 87 -1.95 -1.84 21.57
N ARG A 88 -3.22 -1.69 21.21
CA ARG A 88 -3.69 -0.51 20.49
C ARG A 88 -3.59 0.65 21.48
N ARG A 89 -2.40 1.23 21.58
CA ARG A 89 -2.15 2.46 22.34
C ARG A 89 -2.82 3.59 21.57
N GLY A 90 -4.08 3.83 21.88
CA GLY A 90 -4.84 4.94 21.34
C GLY A 90 -6.33 4.68 21.34
N LYS A 91 -7.10 5.71 21.67
CA LYS A 91 -8.55 5.72 21.45
C LYS A 91 -8.83 5.27 20.01
N PRO A 92 -9.82 4.39 19.76
CA PRO A 92 -10.14 3.93 18.43
C PRO A 92 -10.25 5.13 17.50
N ILE A 93 -9.53 5.14 16.37
CA ILE A 93 -9.66 6.18 15.32
C ILE A 93 -11.14 6.38 14.92
N GLU A 94 -11.98 5.37 15.19
CA GLU A 94 -13.44 5.40 15.09
C GLU A 94 -14.13 6.54 15.85
N CYS A 95 -13.62 6.99 16.99
CA CYS A 95 -14.25 8.10 17.74
C CYS A 95 -14.13 9.47 17.06
N TYR A 96 -13.41 9.55 15.93
CA TYR A 96 -13.31 10.76 15.09
C TYR A 96 -13.84 10.55 13.66
N LYS A 97 -14.38 9.37 13.32
CA LYS A 97 -14.89 9.12 11.97
C LYS A 97 -16.24 9.80 11.72
N ASN A 98 -17.08 9.92 12.74
CA ASN A 98 -18.40 10.52 12.63
C ASN A 98 -18.41 11.99 13.10
N ILE A 99 -19.25 12.80 12.47
CA ILE A 99 -19.41 14.22 12.83
C ILE A 99 -19.93 14.36 14.26
N LEU A 100 -20.84 13.46 14.70
CA LEU A 100 -21.34 13.46 16.07
C LEU A 100 -20.22 13.24 17.10
N GLY A 101 -19.30 12.30 16.84
CA GLY A 101 -18.13 12.08 17.70
C GLY A 101 -17.17 13.27 17.66
N LYS A 102 -16.99 13.90 16.49
CA LYS A 102 -16.22 15.16 16.39
C LYS A 102 -16.86 16.28 17.22
N MET A 103 -18.17 16.48 17.14
CA MET A 103 -18.89 17.50 17.94
C MET A 103 -18.88 17.19 19.45
N GLN A 104 -18.92 15.92 19.84
CA GLN A 104 -18.81 15.50 21.25
C GLN A 104 -17.42 15.78 21.83
N ASN A 105 -16.38 15.63 21.00
CA ASN A 105 -14.98 15.75 21.40
C ASN A 105 -14.36 17.14 21.15
N THR A 106 -15.13 18.13 20.66
CA THR A 106 -14.62 19.49 20.45
C THR A 106 -14.50 20.23 21.78
N PHE A 107 -13.43 21.01 21.92
CA PHE A 107 -13.17 21.88 23.07
C PHE A 107 -13.27 23.35 22.66
N GLY A 108 -13.45 24.25 23.63
CA GLY A 108 -13.51 25.69 23.41
C GLY A 108 -14.87 26.19 22.89
N PRO A 109 -14.91 27.31 22.14
CA PRO A 109 -16.16 28.00 21.80
C PRO A 109 -17.10 27.15 20.94
N LEU A 110 -16.57 26.25 20.12
CA LEU A 110 -17.38 25.33 19.30
C LEU A 110 -18.15 24.29 20.12
N ARG A 111 -17.73 24.01 21.37
CA ARG A 111 -18.46 23.10 22.27
C ARG A 111 -19.81 23.66 22.68
N VAL A 112 -19.97 24.99 22.72
CA VAL A 112 -21.25 25.63 23.02
C VAL A 112 -22.30 25.24 21.99
N LEU A 113 -21.91 25.13 20.72
CA LEU A 113 -22.82 24.69 19.64
C LEU A 113 -23.30 23.26 19.84
N TYR A 114 -22.47 22.36 20.38
CA TYR A 114 -22.88 21.00 20.73
C TYR A 114 -23.96 20.99 21.82
N ASN A 115 -23.82 21.84 22.84
CA ASN A 115 -24.83 21.99 23.88
C ASN A 115 -26.14 22.55 23.31
N CYS A 116 -26.09 23.58 22.46
CA CYS A 116 -27.28 24.13 21.79
C CYS A 116 -28.02 23.08 20.95
N MET A 117 -27.28 22.17 20.29
CA MET A 117 -27.86 21.05 19.55
C MET A 117 -28.56 20.05 20.49
N GLN A 118 -27.93 19.67 21.62
CA GLN A 118 -28.53 18.74 22.59
C GLN A 118 -29.83 19.28 23.19
N THR A 119 -29.84 20.56 23.56
CA THR A 119 -31.00 21.25 24.15
C THR A 119 -32.02 21.74 23.11
N LYS A 120 -31.73 21.52 21.81
CA LYS A 120 -32.53 22.01 20.68
C LYS A 120 -32.83 23.52 20.76
N THR A 121 -31.86 24.28 21.24
CA THR A 121 -31.98 25.74 21.35
C THR A 121 -31.84 26.38 19.98
N LYS A 122 -32.77 27.27 19.62
CA LYS A 122 -32.71 28.00 18.34
C LYS A 122 -31.57 29.01 18.38
N VAL A 123 -30.67 28.93 17.40
CA VAL A 123 -29.54 29.86 17.23
C VAL A 123 -29.77 30.67 15.96
N LYS A 124 -29.65 32.01 16.05
CA LYS A 124 -29.75 32.92 14.89
C LYS A 124 -28.37 33.09 14.26
N GLY A 125 -28.19 32.61 13.04
CA GLY A 125 -26.97 32.83 12.26
C GLY A 125 -27.02 34.16 11.51
N CYS A 126 -25.93 34.93 11.56
CA CYS A 126 -25.75 36.12 10.73
C CYS A 126 -24.87 35.72 9.53
N PRO A 127 -25.41 35.68 8.30
CA PRO A 127 -24.60 35.44 7.11
C PRO A 127 -23.64 36.61 6.91
N ASN A 128 -22.42 36.31 6.48
CA ASN A 128 -21.42 37.32 6.17
C ASN A 128 -21.58 37.72 4.69
N ASN A 129 -22.24 38.84 4.42
CA ASN A 129 -22.35 39.39 3.07
C ASN A 129 -21.11 40.24 2.81
N ARG A 130 -20.21 39.73 1.96
CA ARG A 130 -19.03 40.43 1.47
C ARG A 130 -19.27 40.90 0.05
#